data_AF-A0A846XPY7-F1
#
_entry.id   AF-A0A846XPY7-F1
#
_cell.length_a   1.000
_cell.length_b   1.000
_cell.length_c   1.000
_cell.angle_alpha   90.00
_cell.angle_beta   90.00
_cell.angle_gamma   90.00
#
_symmetry.space_group_name_H-M   'P 1'
#
loop_
_entity.id
_entity.type
_entity.pdbx_description
1 polymer ?
#
loop_
_entity_poly.entity_id
_entity_poly.type
_entity_poly.pdbx_seq_one_letter_code
_entity_poly.pdbx_strand_id
1 'polypeptide(L)' 'MTASQTLDTRVPARAGVEVDIAGTCWPVYKLEALGAGLLSFLAVALVLGSLQAGVLLSTAVCAVLWTLGWWRTAR' A
#
# COMPACT_ATOMS: atom_id res chain seq x y z
N MET A 1 35.07 18.00 -11.48
CA MET A 1 34.29 18.70 -10.42
C MET A 1 32.88 18.14 -10.47
N THR A 2 32.61 17.12 -9.64
CA THR A 2 31.42 16.27 -9.64
C THR A 2 30.65 16.57 -8.36
N ALA A 3 29.68 17.47 -8.43
CA ALA A 3 28.77 17.77 -7.32
C ALA A 3 27.35 17.31 -7.73
N SER A 4 27.15 16.00 -7.77
CA SER A 4 25.82 15.36 -7.88
C SER A 4 25.37 14.77 -6.54
N GLN A 5 26.10 15.07 -5.47
CA GLN A 5 25.76 14.66 -4.12
C GLN A 5 24.59 15.52 -3.63
N THR A 6 23.67 14.90 -2.90
CA THR A 6 22.61 15.56 -2.11
C THR A 6 21.38 16.03 -2.88
N LEU A 7 20.76 15.14 -3.68
CA LEU A 7 19.30 15.05 -3.61
C LEU A 7 18.99 14.51 -2.22
N ASP A 8 18.87 15.44 -1.28
CA ASP A 8 18.53 15.23 0.12
C ASP A 8 17.18 14.50 0.15
N THR A 9 17.25 13.19 0.35
CA THR A 9 16.10 12.30 0.39
C THR A 9 15.37 12.60 1.69
N ARG A 10 14.34 13.44 1.54
CA ARG A 10 13.33 13.85 2.52
C ARG A 10 13.41 13.12 3.87
N VAL A 11 13.78 13.90 4.89
CA VAL A 11 13.31 13.88 6.29
C VAL A 11 12.48 12.64 6.69
N PRO A 12 12.90 11.87 7.72
CA PRO A 12 12.30 10.60 8.07
C PRO A 12 10.88 10.80 8.60
N ALA A 13 9.88 10.47 7.78
CA ALA A 13 8.51 10.28 8.25
C ALA A 13 8.44 8.96 9.03
N ARG A 14 8.93 8.98 10.28
CA ARG A 14 8.63 7.99 11.34
C ARG A 14 8.83 6.51 10.95
N ALA A 15 10.08 6.08 10.81
CA ALA A 15 10.57 4.69 10.97
C ALA A 15 9.63 3.54 10.54
N GLY A 16 8.90 3.71 9.44
CA GLY A 16 8.26 2.62 8.73
C GLY A 16 9.26 2.12 7.70
N VAL A 17 9.36 0.81 7.51
CA VAL A 17 10.09 0.26 6.36
C VAL A 17 9.42 0.84 5.11
N GLU A 18 10.19 1.55 4.28
CA GLU A 18 9.76 2.09 2.99
C GLU A 18 10.43 1.29 1.88
N VAL A 19 9.69 1.02 0.81
CA VAL A 19 10.15 0.29 -0.37
C VAL A 19 10.19 1.26 -1.54
N ASP A 20 11.35 1.40 -2.18
CA ASP A 20 11.45 2.20 -3.41
C ASP A 20 10.81 1.45 -4.58
N ILE A 21 9.76 2.05 -5.15
CA ILE A 21 9.06 1.55 -6.33
C ILE A 21 9.08 2.65 -7.37
N ALA A 22 9.71 2.40 -8.52
CA ALA A 22 9.82 3.33 -9.63
C ALA A 22 10.40 4.72 -9.25
N GLY A 23 11.35 4.77 -8.32
CA GLY A 23 11.96 6.01 -7.85
C GLY A 23 11.07 6.80 -6.88
N THR A 24 10.02 6.17 -6.34
CA THR A 24 9.14 6.72 -5.31
C THR A 24 9.18 5.85 -4.07
N CYS A 25 9.41 6.44 -2.89
CA CYS A 25 9.42 5.72 -1.63
C CYS A 25 7.96 5.40 -1.22
N TRP A 26 7.59 4.12 -1.30
CA TRP A 26 6.28 3.62 -0.91
C TRP A 26 6.32 3.06 0.51
N PRO A 27 5.47 3.53 1.44
CA PRO A 27 5.40 2.94 2.76
C PRO A 27 4.78 1.54 2.69
N VAL A 28 5.36 0.58 3.43
CA VAL A 28 4.97 -0.85 3.40
C VAL A 28 3.49 -1.06 3.70
N TYR A 29 2.86 -0.26 4.56
CA TYR A 29 1.43 -0.41 4.86
C TYR A 29 0.53 -0.30 3.61
N LYS A 30 0.95 0.44 2.58
CA LYS A 30 0.21 0.54 1.31
C LYS A 30 0.32 -0.75 0.52
N LEU A 31 1.49 -1.39 0.54
CA LEU A 31 1.73 -2.67 -0.13
C LEU A 31 0.98 -3.81 0.57
N GLU A 32 0.98 -3.82 1.90
CA GLU A 32 0.18 -4.74 2.70
C GLU A 32 -1.33 -4.59 2.40
N ALA A 33 -1.83 -3.35 2.29
CA ALA A 33 -3.22 -3.09 1.93
C ALA A 33 -3.58 -3.62 0.53
N LEU A 34 -2.68 -3.42 -0.44
CA LEU A 34 -2.83 -3.95 -1.81
C LEU A 34 -2.79 -5.48 -1.84
N GLY A 35 -1.85 -6.10 -1.13
CA GLY A 35 -1.73 -7.55 -1.02
C GLY A 35 -2.96 -8.17 -0.35
N ALA A 36 -3.42 -7.60 0.76
CA ALA A 36 -4.64 -8.03 1.44
C ALA A 36 -5.90 -7.85 0.58
N GLY A 37 -5.98 -6.75 -0.18
CA GLY A 37 -7.04 -6.54 -1.17
C GLY A 37 -7.04 -7.64 -2.24
N LEU A 38 -5.88 -7.93 -2.84
CA LEU A 38 -5.76 -8.98 -3.86
C LEU A 38 -6.09 -10.37 -3.31
N LEU A 39 -5.62 -10.71 -2.11
CA LEU A 39 -5.96 -11.98 -1.45
C LEU A 39 -7.46 -12.08 -1.17
N SER A 40 -8.07 -10.98 -0.72
CA SER A 40 -9.52 -10.91 -0.48
C SER A 40 -10.30 -11.08 -1.80
N PHE A 41 -9.83 -10.48 -2.90
CA PHE A 41 -10.42 -10.65 -4.23
C PHE A 41 -10.43 -12.13 -4.63
N LEU A 42 -9.28 -12.79 -4.57
CA LEU A 42 -9.14 -14.20 -4.90
C LEU A 42 -10.03 -15.07 -4.02
N ALA A 43 -10.04 -14.83 -2.71
CA ALA A 43 -10.86 -15.58 -1.77
C ALA A 43 -12.36 -15.43 -2.08
N VAL A 44 -12.85 -14.20 -2.24
CA VAL A 44 -14.26 -13.94 -2.52
C VAL A 44 -14.66 -14.47 -3.90
N ALA A 45 -13.85 -14.23 -4.92
CA ALA A 45 -14.11 -14.72 -6.27
C ALA A 45 -14.18 -16.25 -6.31
N LEU A 46 -13.30 -16.93 -5.58
CA LEU A 46 -13.27 -18.39 -5.50
C LEU A 46 -14.46 -18.95 -4.70
N VAL A 47 -14.79 -18.36 -3.56
CA VAL A 47 -15.86 -18.86 -2.67
C VAL A 47 -17.25 -18.56 -3.22
N LEU A 48 -17.48 -17.36 -3.76
CA LEU A 48 -18.77 -16.96 -4.30
C LEU A 48 -18.94 -17.31 -5.79
N GLY A 49 -17.85 -17.61 -6.50
CA GLY A 49 -17.87 -17.81 -7.96
C GLY A 49 -18.20 -16.53 -8.74
N SER A 50 -18.14 -15.35 -8.11
CA SER A 50 -18.55 -14.06 -8.69
C SER A 50 -17.42 -13.04 -8.67
N LEU A 51 -16.99 -12.63 -9.88
CA LEU A 51 -15.97 -11.59 -10.04
C LEU A 51 -16.46 -10.22 -9.57
N GLN A 52 -17.75 -9.90 -9.74
CA GLN A 52 -18.31 -8.63 -9.32
C GLN A 52 -18.25 -8.47 -7.79
N ALA A 53 -18.73 -9.47 -7.05
CA ALA A 53 -18.67 -9.47 -5.59
C ALA A 53 -17.20 -9.44 -5.10
N GLY A 54 -16.32 -10.17 -5.79
CA GLY A 54 -14.89 -10.15 -5.57
C GLY A 54 -14.33 -8.73 -5.60
N VAL A 55 -14.47 -8.02 -6.72
CA VAL A 55 -13.85 -6.70 -6.91
C VAL A 55 -14.39 -5.69 -5.90
N LEU A 56 -15.69 -5.72 -5.60
CA LEU A 56 -16.29 -4.77 -4.67
C LEU A 56 -15.78 -4.98 -3.23
N LEU A 57 -15.77 -6.23 -2.76
CA LEU A 57 -15.31 -6.55 -1.39
C LEU A 57 -13.80 -6.34 -1.24
N SER A 58 -13.00 -6.73 -2.24
CA SER A 58 -11.55 -6.51 -2.19
C SER A 58 -11.18 -5.03 -2.19
N THR A 59 -11.88 -4.22 -2.99
CA THR A 59 -11.64 -2.78 -3.05
C THR A 59 -12.02 -2.13 -1.73
N ALA A 60 -13.12 -2.54 -1.11
CA ALA A 60 -13.52 -2.08 0.21
C ALA A 60 -12.45 -2.41 1.26
N VAL A 61 -11.96 -3.65 1.31
CA VAL A 61 -10.89 -4.07 2.24
C VAL A 61 -9.61 -3.28 2.02
N CYS A 62 -9.18 -3.14 0.77
CA CYS A 62 -7.98 -2.36 0.41
C CYS A 62 -8.10 -0.90 0.86
N ALA A 63 -9.25 -0.26 0.59
CA ALA A 63 -9.51 1.12 0.99
C ALA A 63 -9.48 1.30 2.52
N VAL A 64 -10.07 0.36 3.28
CA VAL A 64 -10.06 0.38 4.75
C VAL A 64 -8.64 0.21 5.30
N LEU A 65 -7.86 -0.75 4.78
CA LEU A 65 -6.50 -0.98 5.27
C LEU A 65 -5.57 0.18 4.93
N TRP A 66 -5.70 0.74 3.73
CA TRP A 66 -4.92 1.91 3.32
C TRP A 66 -5.24 3.11 4.22
N THR A 67 -6.52 3.42 4.40
CA THR A 67 -6.94 4.53 5.26
C THR A 67 -6.46 4.30 6.68
N LEU A 68 -6.65 3.12 7.27
CA LEU A 68 -6.18 2.82 8.62
C LEU A 68 -4.66 2.98 8.77
N GLY A 69 -3.88 2.56 7.78
CA GLY A 69 -2.43 2.78 7.73
C GLY A 69 -2.08 4.27 7.69
N TRP A 70 -2.79 5.05 6.88
CA TRP A 70 -2.64 6.51 6.84
C TRP A 70 -2.97 7.18 8.18
N TRP A 71 -4.08 6.79 8.82
CA TRP A 71 -4.48 7.29 10.14
C TRP A 71 -3.44 6.96 11.22
N ARG A 72 -2.80 5.78 11.15
CA ARG A 72 -1.72 5.38 12.07
C ARG A 72 -0.45 6.20 11.86
N THR A 73 -0.14 6.58 10.62
CA THR A 73 1.03 7.43 10.31
C THR A 73 0.80 8.92 10.56
N ALA A 74 -0.45 9.38 10.57
CA ALA A 74 -0.82 10.77 10.76
C ALA A 74 -0.89 11.22 12.24
N ARG A 75 -0.91 10.26 13.19
CA ARG A 75 -0.70 10.49 14.62
C ARG A 75 0.77 10.32 14.95
#